data_AF-A0A1C6DHT4-F1
#
_entry.id   AF-A0A1C6DHT4-F1
#
_cell.length_a   1.000
_cell.length_b   1.000
_cell.length_c   1.000
_cell.angle_alpha   90.00
_cell.angle_beta   90.00
_cell.angle_gamma   90.00
#
_symmetry.space_group_name_H-M   'P 1'
#
loop_
_entity.id
_entity.type
_entity.pdbx_description
1 polymer ?
#
loop_
_entity_poly.entity_id
_entity_poly.type
_entity_poly.pdbx_seq_one_letter_code
_entity_poly.pdbx_strand_id
1 'polypeptide(L)'
;MKDMKGIFKNEMKRAFINRNMFIAVFIGCVIAVMQVIKCSIPAIESLKLYELYGKAEYPDSLFNTWIGGVGYTYHAVLYTILIPLIAIFPYAGSLYQDIKSGYVKIIFTKVSKKKYFVSKIIAAFLSGGTAVVIPLILNLFLTALFVPALRPDASTMMFSINDGSMFSDIYYSKPFVYILLKIIFACIFGKLYIHLNSFSESTSRQQAFQ
;
A
#
# COMPACT_ATOMS: atom_id res chain seq x y z
N MET A 1 29.70 -1.09 17.08
CA MET A 1 29.01 -1.44 15.82
C MET A 1 28.10 -2.68 15.94
N LYS A 2 28.41 -3.65 16.82
CA LYS A 2 27.57 -4.84 17.12
C LYS A 2 26.17 -4.48 17.66
N ASP A 3 26.04 -3.45 18.50
CA ASP A 3 24.76 -3.07 19.12
C ASP A 3 23.75 -2.48 18.13
N MET A 4 24.22 -1.80 17.08
CA MET A 4 23.37 -1.15 16.08
C MET A 4 22.69 -2.15 15.15
N LYS A 5 23.39 -3.21 14.74
CA LYS A 5 22.79 -4.31 13.98
C LYS A 5 21.74 -5.06 14.79
N GLY A 6 21.98 -5.23 16.10
CA GLY A 6 21.03 -5.87 17.02
C GLY A 6 19.72 -5.10 17.16
N ILE A 7 19.79 -3.77 17.35
CA ILE A 7 18.61 -2.92 17.48
C ILE A 7 17.82 -2.86 16.19
N PHE A 8 18.49 -2.64 15.05
CA PHE A 8 17.82 -2.61 13.76
C PHE A 8 17.10 -3.93 13.47
N LYS A 9 17.76 -5.08 13.72
CA LYS A 9 17.16 -6.41 13.56
C LYS A 9 15.96 -6.60 14.49
N ASN A 10 16.03 -6.12 15.73
CA ASN A 10 14.93 -6.22 16.68
C ASN A 10 13.72 -5.37 16.25
N GLU A 11 13.95 -4.12 15.84
CA GLU A 11 12.89 -3.23 15.34
C GLU A 11 12.23 -3.80 14.07
N MET A 12 13.02 -4.37 13.15
CA MET A 12 12.48 -5.08 11.98
C MET A 12 11.63 -6.29 12.40
N LYS A 13 12.13 -7.14 13.31
CA LYS A 13 11.36 -8.30 13.78
C LYS A 13 10.05 -7.85 14.41
N ARG A 14 10.06 -6.80 15.22
CA ARG A 14 8.87 -6.27 15.88
C ARG A 14 7.90 -5.59 14.91
N ALA A 15 8.40 -4.93 13.87
CA ALA A 15 7.57 -4.27 12.86
C ALA A 15 6.84 -5.28 11.95
N PHE A 16 7.47 -6.41 11.64
CA PHE A 16 6.89 -7.46 10.77
C PHE A 16 6.14 -8.55 11.53
N ILE A 17 6.58 -8.89 12.75
CA ILE A 17 6.00 -9.95 13.56
C ILE A 17 5.26 -9.30 14.73
N ASN A 18 4.11 -8.72 14.42
CA ASN A 18 3.17 -8.23 15.43
C ASN A 18 1.72 -8.44 15.00
N ARG A 19 0.80 -8.42 15.97
CA ARG A 19 -0.63 -8.65 15.72
C ARG A 19 -1.23 -7.61 14.77
N ASN A 20 -0.74 -6.37 14.82
CA ASN A 20 -1.25 -5.28 13.98
C ASN A 20 -0.89 -5.47 12.51
N MET A 21 0.30 -5.97 12.21
CA MET A 21 0.75 -6.34 10.87
C MET A 21 -0.15 -7.41 10.29
N PHE A 22 -0.45 -8.45 11.07
CA PHE A 22 -1.37 -9.50 10.65
C PHE A 22 -2.78 -8.97 10.39
N ILE A 23 -3.33 -8.15 11.29
CA ILE A 23 -4.66 -7.54 11.12
C ILE A 23 -4.71 -6.65 9.87
N ALA A 24 -3.70 -5.80 9.67
CA ALA A 24 -3.61 -4.89 8.53
C ALA A 24 -3.60 -5.66 7.20
N VAL A 25 -2.75 -6.68 7.10
CA VAL A 25 -2.68 -7.56 5.91
C VAL A 25 -3.99 -8.31 5.71
N PHE A 26 -4.57 -8.86 6.78
CA PHE A 26 -5.83 -9.61 6.70
C PHE A 26 -6.98 -8.74 6.18
N ILE A 27 -7.17 -7.54 6.74
CA ILE A 27 -8.19 -6.58 6.28
C ILE A 27 -7.95 -6.22 4.81
N GLY A 28 -6.71 -5.92 4.45
CA GLY A 28 -6.35 -5.61 3.07
C GLY A 28 -6.69 -6.76 2.12
N CYS A 29 -6.39 -8.01 2.50
CA CYS A 29 -6.69 -9.20 1.70
C CYS A 29 -8.19 -9.44 1.57
N VAL A 30 -8.98 -9.21 2.62
CA VAL A 30 -10.45 -9.29 2.55
C VAL A 30 -10.99 -8.29 1.54
N ILE A 31 -10.53 -7.04 1.56
CA ILE A 31 -10.94 -6.02 0.59
C ILE A 31 -10.54 -6.44 -0.84
N ALA A 32 -9.30 -6.93 -1.00
CA ALA A 32 -8.81 -7.43 -2.28
C ALA A 32 -9.69 -8.56 -2.85
N VAL A 33 -10.10 -9.53 -2.03
CA VAL A 33 -10.95 -10.64 -2.46
C VAL A 33 -12.38 -10.17 -2.74
N MET A 34 -12.94 -9.30 -1.90
CA MET A 34 -14.27 -8.72 -2.12
C MET A 34 -14.35 -7.97 -3.45
N GLN A 35 -13.31 -7.22 -3.79
CA GLN A 35 -13.22 -6.52 -5.07
C GLN A 35 -13.20 -7.51 -6.25
N VAL A 36 -12.46 -8.63 -6.16
CA VAL A 36 -12.43 -9.66 -7.20
C VAL A 36 -13.82 -10.26 -7.41
N ILE A 37 -14.53 -10.58 -6.32
CA ILE A 37 -15.88 -11.17 -6.39
C ILE A 37 -16.88 -10.20 -7.03
N LYS A 38 -16.76 -8.90 -6.73
CA LYS A 38 -17.73 -7.88 -7.15
C LYS A 38 -17.41 -7.21 -8.49
N CYS A 39 -16.16 -7.24 -8.95
CA CYS A 39 -15.74 -6.58 -10.17
C CYS A 39 -15.12 -7.56 -11.18
N SER A 40 -14.16 -8.38 -10.75
CA SER A 40 -13.41 -9.27 -11.66
C SER A 40 -14.21 -10.48 -12.15
N ILE A 41 -15.08 -11.06 -11.32
CA ILE A 41 -15.94 -12.18 -11.75
C ILE A 41 -17.04 -11.70 -12.73
N PRO A 42 -17.79 -10.60 -12.46
CA PRO A 42 -18.76 -10.08 -13.42
C PRO A 42 -18.16 -9.66 -14.76
N ALA A 43 -16.88 -9.23 -14.79
CA ALA A 43 -16.16 -8.90 -16.02
C ALA A 43 -16.00 -10.08 -17.01
N ILE A 44 -16.23 -11.32 -16.57
CA ILE A 44 -16.28 -12.49 -17.48
C ILE A 44 -17.46 -12.38 -18.45
N GLU A 45 -18.56 -11.76 -18.02
CA GLU A 45 -19.74 -11.58 -18.86
C GLU A 45 -19.48 -10.59 -19.99
N SER A 46 -18.78 -9.48 -19.71
CA SER A 46 -18.39 -8.51 -20.75
C SER A 46 -17.43 -9.13 -21.78
N LEU A 47 -16.54 -10.03 -21.36
CA LEU A 47 -15.70 -10.83 -22.27
C LEU A 47 -16.50 -11.75 -23.18
N LYS A 48 -17.55 -12.42 -22.66
CA LYS A 48 -18.42 -13.27 -23.48
C LYS A 48 -19.22 -12.47 -24.50
N LEU A 49 -19.75 -11.31 -24.08
CA LEU A 49 -20.48 -10.40 -24.97
C LEU A 49 -19.57 -9.88 -26.09
N TYR A 50 -18.31 -9.57 -25.78
CA TYR A 50 -17.32 -9.17 -26.76
C TYR A 50 -17.09 -10.22 -27.87
N GLU A 51 -17.00 -11.49 -27.49
CA GLU A 51 -16.86 -12.61 -28.43
C GLU A 51 -18.13 -12.84 -29.24
N LEU A 52 -19.32 -12.71 -28.62
CA LEU A 52 -20.62 -12.94 -29.26
C LEU A 52 -21.02 -11.85 -30.26
N TYR A 53 -20.78 -10.58 -29.94
CA TYR A 53 -21.23 -9.42 -30.73
C TYR A 53 -20.14 -8.85 -31.65
N GLY A 54 -19.09 -9.62 -31.94
CA GLY A 54 -18.14 -9.31 -33.01
C GLY A 54 -17.21 -8.13 -32.70
N LYS A 55 -16.84 -7.95 -31.43
CA LYS A 55 -15.83 -6.95 -31.01
C LYS A 55 -16.23 -5.48 -31.15
N ALA A 56 -17.52 -5.18 -31.14
CA ALA A 56 -18.02 -3.80 -31.28
C ALA A 56 -17.63 -2.88 -30.11
N GLU A 57 -17.46 -3.43 -28.90
CA GLU A 57 -17.05 -2.69 -27.70
C GLU A 57 -15.77 -3.30 -27.10
N TYR A 58 -14.92 -2.50 -26.47
CA TYR A 58 -13.70 -3.02 -25.85
C TYR A 58 -14.04 -3.79 -24.55
N PRO A 59 -13.57 -5.04 -24.36
CA PRO A 59 -13.91 -5.83 -23.18
C PRO A 59 -13.15 -5.37 -21.95
N ASP A 60 -13.63 -5.76 -20.78
CA ASP A 60 -12.89 -5.55 -19.54
C ASP A 60 -11.52 -6.24 -19.58
N SER A 61 -10.53 -5.55 -19.03
CA SER A 61 -9.13 -5.97 -18.99
C SER A 61 -8.60 -5.97 -17.56
N LEU A 62 -7.49 -6.66 -17.33
CA LEU A 62 -6.82 -6.64 -16.03
C LEU A 62 -6.60 -5.21 -15.53
N PHE A 63 -6.25 -4.27 -16.42
CA PHE A 63 -5.84 -2.91 -16.06
C PHE A 63 -6.99 -1.95 -15.79
N ASN A 64 -8.22 -2.23 -16.25
CA ASN A 64 -9.42 -1.45 -15.91
C ASN A 64 -10.26 -2.11 -14.80
N THR A 65 -9.94 -3.35 -14.41
CA THR A 65 -10.73 -4.12 -13.45
C THR A 65 -10.04 -4.29 -12.10
N TRP A 66 -8.71 -4.34 -12.04
CA TRP A 66 -7.99 -4.50 -10.77
C TRP A 66 -8.09 -3.24 -9.88
N ILE A 67 -7.97 -3.43 -8.56
CA ILE A 67 -8.27 -2.40 -7.55
C ILE A 67 -7.44 -1.10 -7.69
N GLY A 68 -6.26 -1.17 -8.31
CA GLY A 68 -5.38 -0.01 -8.53
C GLY A 68 -5.58 0.71 -9.86
N GLY A 69 -6.37 0.13 -10.77
CA GLY A 69 -6.64 0.65 -12.13
C GLY A 69 -8.01 1.30 -12.28
N VAL A 70 -8.95 0.98 -11.39
CA VAL A 70 -10.31 1.52 -11.40
C VAL A 70 -10.39 2.74 -10.49
N GLY A 71 -10.77 3.90 -10.99
CA GLY A 71 -10.92 5.13 -10.20
C GLY A 71 -12.34 5.35 -9.66
N TYR A 72 -13.34 4.65 -10.19
CA TYR A 72 -14.76 4.94 -9.97
C TYR A 72 -15.50 3.85 -9.19
N THR A 73 -14.89 2.69 -8.93
CA THR A 73 -15.55 1.66 -8.11
C THR A 73 -15.41 1.98 -6.63
N TYR A 74 -16.49 1.78 -5.88
CA TYR A 74 -16.53 1.96 -4.43
C TYR A 74 -15.35 1.27 -3.72
N HIS A 75 -15.00 0.05 -4.14
CA HIS A 75 -13.92 -0.73 -3.55
C HIS A 75 -12.54 -0.11 -3.79
N ALA A 76 -12.29 0.45 -4.98
CA ALA A 76 -11.02 1.08 -5.29
C ALA A 76 -10.85 2.42 -4.56
N VAL A 77 -11.92 3.20 -4.44
CA VAL A 77 -11.93 4.44 -3.64
C VAL A 77 -11.71 4.12 -2.16
N LEU A 78 -12.46 3.15 -1.62
CA LEU A 78 -12.31 2.69 -0.24
C LEU A 78 -10.90 2.19 0.03
N TYR A 79 -10.33 1.38 -0.87
CA TYR A 79 -8.97 0.87 -0.72
C TYR A 79 -7.94 2.01 -0.82
N THR A 80 -8.11 2.97 -1.74
CA THR A 80 -7.23 4.13 -1.87
C THR A 80 -7.21 5.00 -0.60
N ILE A 81 -8.37 5.16 0.07
CA ILE A 81 -8.49 5.88 1.34
C ILE A 81 -7.94 5.05 2.52
N LEU A 82 -8.11 3.72 2.50
CA LEU A 82 -7.64 2.83 3.56
C LEU A 82 -6.15 2.51 3.48
N ILE A 83 -5.51 2.62 2.31
CA ILE A 83 -4.06 2.36 2.11
C ILE A 83 -3.20 3.13 3.13
N PRO A 84 -3.36 4.45 3.32
CA PRO A 84 -2.60 5.18 4.33
C PRO A 84 -2.82 4.65 5.76
N LEU A 85 -4.07 4.30 6.11
CA LEU A 85 -4.42 3.77 7.43
C LEU A 85 -3.81 2.38 7.68
N ILE A 86 -3.90 1.50 6.68
CA ILE A 86 -3.33 0.14 6.69
C ILE A 86 -1.80 0.22 6.75
N ALA A 87 -1.17 1.17 6.05
CA ALA A 87 0.28 1.35 6.08
C ALA A 87 0.81 1.77 7.46
N ILE A 88 0.04 2.58 8.20
CA ILE A 88 0.44 3.10 9.51
C ILE A 88 0.20 2.07 10.64
N PHE A 89 -0.82 1.22 10.48
CA PHE A 89 -1.32 0.31 11.52
C PHE A 89 -0.27 -0.66 12.13
N PRO A 90 0.57 -1.34 11.32
CA PRO A 90 1.60 -2.26 11.83
C PRO A 90 2.61 -1.57 12.73
N TYR A 91 2.89 -0.29 12.46
CA TYR A 91 3.93 0.46 13.15
C TYR A 91 3.41 1.27 14.34
N ALA A 92 2.20 1.84 14.24
CA ALA A 92 1.58 2.58 15.34
C ALA A 92 1.53 1.76 16.64
N GLY A 93 1.24 0.45 16.55
CA GLY A 93 1.23 -0.45 17.70
C GLY A 93 2.60 -0.62 18.38
N SER A 94 3.67 -0.77 17.59
CA SER A 94 5.01 -0.91 18.14
C SER A 94 5.49 0.37 18.81
N LEU A 95 5.20 1.54 18.22
CA LEU A 95 5.55 2.84 18.81
C LEU A 95 4.78 3.09 20.11
N TYR A 96 3.48 2.79 20.12
CA TYR A 96 2.64 2.93 21.31
C TYR A 96 3.14 2.07 22.48
N GLN A 97 3.49 0.80 22.21
CA GLN A 97 4.06 -0.08 23.23
C GLN A 97 5.38 0.43 23.80
N ASP A 98 6.24 1.03 22.96
CA ASP A 98 7.53 1.56 23.42
C ASP A 98 7.38 2.80 24.30
N ILE A 99 6.38 3.64 24.02
CA ILE A 99 6.06 4.79 24.85
C ILE A 99 5.48 4.34 26.19
N LYS A 100 4.49 3.43 26.16
CA LYS A 100 3.81 2.93 27.37
C LYS A 100 4.74 2.18 28.31
N SER A 101 5.66 1.38 27.78
CA SER A 101 6.63 0.60 28.57
C SER A 101 7.83 1.41 29.07
N GLY A 102 8.00 2.66 28.63
CA GLY A 102 9.20 3.45 28.92
C GLY A 102 10.46 2.94 28.21
N TYR A 103 10.35 1.96 27.31
CA TYR A 103 11.46 1.35 26.57
C TYR A 103 12.32 2.40 25.84
N VAL A 104 11.69 3.46 25.34
CA VAL A 104 12.38 4.60 24.69
C VAL A 104 13.42 5.23 25.62
N LYS A 105 13.11 5.39 26.92
CA LYS A 105 14.03 6.00 27.90
C LYS A 105 15.24 5.10 28.15
N ILE A 106 15.03 3.79 28.23
CA ILE A 106 16.09 2.79 28.43
C ILE A 106 16.99 2.67 27.20
N ILE A 107 16.44 2.79 25.99
CA ILE A 107 17.24 2.73 24.77
C ILE A 107 18.12 3.97 24.60
N PHE A 108 17.63 5.14 24.99
CA PHE A 108 18.37 6.40 24.84
C PHE A 108 19.59 6.50 25.75
N THR A 109 19.68 5.71 26.81
CA THR A 109 20.90 5.60 27.62
C THR A 109 21.98 4.74 26.96
N LYS A 110 21.59 3.84 26.04
CA LYS A 110 22.50 2.91 25.37
C LYS A 110 22.87 3.34 23.95
N VAL A 111 21.98 4.06 23.25
CA VAL A 111 22.13 4.40 21.83
C VAL A 111 21.72 5.84 21.55
N SER A 112 22.45 6.50 20.66
CA SER A 112 22.13 7.86 20.21
C SER A 112 20.71 7.96 19.63
N LYS A 113 19.96 8.97 20.04
CA LYS A 113 18.57 9.25 19.59
C LYS A 113 18.41 9.16 18.07
N LYS A 114 19.32 9.78 17.31
CA LYS A 114 19.30 9.78 15.83
C LYS A 114 19.28 8.36 15.24
N LYS A 115 20.16 7.46 15.72
CA LYS A 115 20.27 6.08 15.19
C LYS A 115 19.04 5.24 15.49
N TYR A 116 18.42 5.44 16.66
CA TYR A 116 17.17 4.78 17.00
C TYR A 116 16.03 5.23 16.07
N PHE A 117 15.84 6.54 15.90
CA PHE A 117 14.77 7.07 15.03
C PHE A 117 14.95 6.66 13.57
N VAL A 118 16.18 6.68 13.03
CA VAL A 118 16.44 6.22 11.66
C VAL A 118 16.08 4.74 11.50
N SER A 119 16.51 3.88 12.42
CA SER A 119 16.17 2.45 12.39
C SER A 119 14.66 2.25 12.43
N LYS A 120 13.96 3.06 13.22
CA LYS A 120 12.52 3.02 13.36
C LYS A 120 11.76 3.44 12.13
N ILE A 121 12.15 4.57 11.52
CA ILE A 121 11.53 5.06 10.28
C ILE A 121 11.70 4.03 9.16
N ILE A 122 12.87 3.39 9.06
CA ILE A 122 13.12 2.34 8.06
C ILE A 122 12.23 1.12 8.33
N ALA A 123 12.15 0.65 9.57
CA ALA A 123 11.31 -0.49 9.93
C ALA A 123 9.82 -0.22 9.65
N ALA A 124 9.36 1.00 9.96
CA ALA A 124 7.99 1.46 9.70
C ALA A 124 7.66 1.53 8.20
N PHE A 125 8.58 2.07 7.40
CA PHE A 125 8.42 2.16 5.96
C PHE A 125 8.32 0.77 5.32
N LEU A 126 9.21 -0.14 5.71
CA LEU A 126 9.23 -1.50 5.15
C LEU A 126 8.02 -2.32 5.59
N SER A 127 7.60 -2.26 6.86
CA SER A 127 6.43 -2.99 7.32
C SER A 127 5.13 -2.43 6.75
N GLY A 128 4.97 -1.10 6.74
CA GLY A 128 3.80 -0.43 6.16
C GLY A 128 3.69 -0.65 4.65
N GLY A 129 4.80 -0.55 3.93
CA GLY A 129 4.85 -0.89 2.50
C GLY A 129 4.46 -2.34 2.26
N THR A 130 4.99 -3.28 3.05
CA THR A 130 4.64 -4.70 2.93
C THR A 130 3.15 -4.96 3.21
N ALA A 131 2.57 -4.28 4.20
CA ALA A 131 1.14 -4.42 4.53
C ALA A 131 0.21 -3.98 3.40
N VAL A 132 0.63 -3.01 2.58
CA VAL A 132 -0.10 -2.53 1.40
C VAL A 132 0.19 -3.37 0.16
N VAL A 133 1.44 -3.77 -0.03
CA VAL A 133 1.88 -4.51 -1.22
C VAL A 133 1.29 -5.92 -1.27
N ILE A 134 1.24 -6.64 -0.14
CA ILE A 134 0.75 -8.02 -0.12
C ILE A 134 -0.70 -8.13 -0.66
N PRO A 135 -1.68 -7.34 -0.16
CA PRO A 135 -3.04 -7.44 -0.68
C PRO A 135 -3.20 -6.92 -2.11
N LEU A 136 -2.40 -5.93 -2.53
CA LEU A 136 -2.39 -5.45 -3.92
C LEU A 136 -1.90 -6.53 -4.88
N ILE A 137 -0.81 -7.21 -4.54
CA ILE A 137 -0.27 -8.32 -5.32
C ILE A 137 -1.31 -9.45 -5.39
N LEU A 138 -1.91 -9.81 -4.26
CA LEU A 138 -2.99 -10.81 -4.22
C LEU A 138 -4.16 -10.42 -5.14
N ASN A 139 -4.61 -9.17 -5.08
CA ASN A 139 -5.70 -8.67 -5.92
C ASN A 139 -5.37 -8.75 -7.42
N LEU A 140 -4.16 -8.35 -7.80
CA LEU A 140 -3.71 -8.37 -9.19
C LEU A 140 -3.65 -9.81 -9.71
N PHE A 141 -3.09 -10.73 -8.92
CA PHE A 141 -3.03 -12.16 -9.28
C PHE A 141 -4.42 -12.77 -9.41
N LEU A 142 -5.31 -12.54 -8.44
CA LEU A 142 -6.67 -13.08 -8.50
C LEU A 142 -7.47 -12.50 -9.67
N THR A 143 -7.35 -11.21 -9.96
CA THR A 143 -8.01 -10.60 -11.13
C THR A 143 -7.47 -11.17 -12.44
N ALA A 144 -6.17 -11.44 -12.54
CA ALA A 144 -5.56 -12.01 -13.74
C ALA A 144 -6.03 -13.45 -14.04
N LEU A 145 -6.62 -14.16 -13.07
CA LEU A 145 -7.23 -15.48 -13.30
C LEU A 145 -8.57 -15.41 -14.04
N PHE A 146 -9.27 -14.27 -13.95
CA PHE A 146 -10.62 -14.10 -14.52
C PHE A 146 -10.64 -13.19 -15.73
N VAL A 147 -9.74 -12.19 -15.77
CA VAL A 147 -9.76 -11.13 -16.78
C VAL A 147 -8.39 -11.07 -17.48
N PRO A 148 -8.33 -11.06 -18.82
CA PRO A 148 -7.08 -11.05 -19.56
C PRO A 148 -6.37 -9.69 -19.45
N ALA A 149 -5.03 -9.73 -19.51
CA ALA A 149 -4.19 -8.54 -19.55
C ALA A 149 -4.14 -7.93 -20.96
N LEU A 150 -5.25 -7.33 -21.39
CA LEU A 150 -5.32 -6.60 -22.66
C LEU A 150 -4.66 -5.23 -22.52
N ARG A 151 -3.90 -4.82 -23.55
CA ARG A 151 -3.17 -3.55 -23.51
C ARG A 151 -4.14 -2.38 -23.39
N PRO A 152 -3.95 -1.45 -22.43
CA PRO A 152 -4.82 -0.29 -22.32
C PRO A 152 -4.84 0.51 -23.61
N ASP A 153 -6.02 0.97 -24.01
CA ASP A 153 -6.23 1.82 -25.18
C ASP A 153 -6.94 3.10 -24.71
N ALA A 154 -6.31 4.25 -24.95
CA ALA A 154 -6.83 5.54 -24.53
C ALA A 154 -8.14 5.92 -25.24
N SER A 155 -8.37 5.38 -26.45
CA SER A 155 -9.53 5.70 -27.28
C SER A 155 -10.85 5.13 -26.73
N THR A 156 -10.79 4.17 -25.82
CA THR A 156 -11.98 3.47 -25.30
C THR A 156 -12.66 4.18 -24.14
N MET A 157 -12.03 5.22 -23.56
CA MET A 157 -12.47 5.94 -22.35
C MET A 157 -12.77 5.04 -21.13
N MET A 158 -12.42 3.76 -21.19
CA MET A 158 -12.74 2.74 -20.18
C MET A 158 -11.68 2.70 -19.05
N PHE A 159 -10.57 3.41 -19.24
CA PHE A 159 -9.45 3.46 -18.30
C PHE A 159 -9.48 4.79 -17.53
N SER A 160 -9.27 4.73 -16.21
CA SER A 160 -9.31 5.93 -15.36
C SER A 160 -8.12 6.88 -15.51
N ILE A 161 -7.14 6.54 -16.35
CA ILE A 161 -5.93 7.32 -16.59
C ILE A 161 -6.10 8.01 -17.94
N ASN A 162 -6.34 9.31 -17.94
CA ASN A 162 -6.42 10.11 -19.17
C ASN A 162 -5.03 10.66 -19.56
N ASP A 163 -4.87 11.16 -20.79
CA ASP A 163 -3.60 11.71 -21.32
C ASP A 163 -2.95 12.79 -20.44
N GLY A 164 -3.75 13.55 -19.67
CA GLY A 164 -3.24 14.54 -18.70
C GLY A 164 -2.77 13.99 -17.33
N SER A 165 -2.84 12.68 -17.12
CA SER A 165 -2.46 12.05 -15.85
C SER A 165 -0.95 11.83 -15.75
N MET A 166 -0.38 11.93 -14.54
CA MET A 166 1.06 11.67 -14.35
C MET A 166 1.43 10.27 -14.86
N PHE A 167 2.42 10.22 -15.76
CA PHE A 167 2.94 8.99 -16.38
C PHE A 167 1.93 8.18 -17.23
N SER A 168 0.94 8.85 -17.83
CA SER A 168 0.01 8.26 -18.82
C SER A 168 0.73 7.51 -19.95
N ASP A 169 1.80 8.08 -20.51
CA ASP A 169 2.63 7.44 -21.54
C ASP A 169 3.21 6.07 -21.10
N ILE A 170 3.60 5.96 -19.84
CA ILE A 170 4.16 4.72 -19.27
C ILE A 170 3.04 3.70 -19.06
N TYR A 171 1.83 4.13 -18.71
CA TYR A 171 0.68 3.26 -18.54
C TYR A 171 0.27 2.58 -19.87
N TYR A 172 0.18 3.34 -20.96
CA TYR A 172 -0.21 2.83 -22.27
C TYR A 172 0.91 2.07 -23.01
N SER A 173 2.17 2.27 -22.63
CA SER A 173 3.30 1.52 -23.19
C SER A 173 3.67 0.27 -22.37
N LYS A 174 3.80 0.41 -21.04
CA LYS A 174 4.29 -0.61 -20.11
C LYS A 174 3.48 -0.58 -18.80
N PRO A 175 2.22 -1.07 -18.81
CA PRO A 175 1.30 -0.91 -17.69
C PRO A 175 1.81 -1.53 -16.37
N PHE A 176 2.53 -2.66 -16.42
CA PHE A 176 3.13 -3.25 -15.21
C PHE A 176 4.21 -2.37 -14.56
N VAL A 177 4.98 -1.62 -15.36
CA VAL A 177 5.98 -0.67 -14.83
C VAL A 177 5.29 0.49 -14.13
N TYR A 178 4.18 0.97 -14.70
CA TYR A 178 3.36 2.00 -14.08
C TYR A 178 2.78 1.53 -12.74
N ILE A 179 2.29 0.29 -12.66
CA ILE A 179 1.80 -0.31 -11.39
C ILE A 179 2.89 -0.30 -10.31
N LEU A 180 4.10 -0.73 -10.67
CA LEU A 180 5.24 -0.74 -9.75
C LEU A 180 5.57 0.67 -9.25
N LEU A 181 5.61 1.67 -10.14
CA LEU A 181 5.83 3.07 -9.77
C LEU A 181 4.75 3.56 -8.81
N LYS A 182 3.48 3.26 -9.07
CA LYS A 182 2.35 3.65 -8.22
C LYS A 182 2.47 3.08 -6.80
N ILE A 183 2.90 1.81 -6.68
CA ILE A 183 3.18 1.16 -5.39
C ILE A 183 4.32 1.85 -4.64
N ILE A 184 5.40 2.20 -5.34
CA ILE A 184 6.56 2.90 -4.74
C ILE A 184 6.12 4.28 -4.22
N PHE A 185 5.34 5.03 -4.99
CA PHE A 185 4.78 6.31 -4.56
C PHE A 185 3.91 6.17 -3.31
N ALA A 186 3.02 5.18 -3.27
CA ALA A 186 2.17 4.92 -2.10
C ALA A 186 3.01 4.65 -0.83
N CYS A 187 4.12 3.91 -0.95
CA CYS A 187 5.04 3.68 0.16
C CYS A 187 5.71 4.99 0.64
N ILE A 188 6.11 5.86 -0.29
CA ILE A 188 6.78 7.14 0.02
C ILE A 188 5.84 8.08 0.78
N PHE A 189 4.57 8.19 0.37
CA PHE A 189 3.59 9.02 1.07
C PHE A 189 3.30 8.50 2.48
N GLY A 190 3.23 7.19 2.68
CA GLY A 190 3.12 6.58 4.01
C GLY A 190 4.29 6.96 4.93
N LYS A 191 5.52 7.04 4.40
CA LYS A 191 6.71 7.47 5.15
C LYS A 191 6.61 8.90 5.66
N LEU A 192 6.10 9.82 4.84
CA LEU A 192 6.01 11.24 5.16
C LEU A 192 5.06 11.47 6.35
N TYR A 193 3.92 10.77 6.35
CA TYR A 193 2.94 10.86 7.43
C TYR A 193 3.52 10.41 8.79
N ILE A 194 4.29 9.32 8.78
CA ILE A 194 4.97 8.81 9.99
C ILE A 194 6.04 9.80 10.48
N HIS A 195 6.78 10.44 9.56
CA HIS A 195 7.77 11.44 9.92
C HIS A 195 7.15 12.67 10.58
N LEU A 196 6.06 13.20 10.02
CA LEU A 196 5.33 14.35 10.58
C LEU A 196 4.80 14.06 11.99
N ASN A 197 4.24 12.87 12.21
CA ASN A 197 3.72 12.49 13.53
C ASN A 197 4.83 12.28 14.57
N SER A 198 6.01 11.78 14.14
CA SER A 198 7.18 11.68 15.02
C SER A 198 7.78 13.04 15.38
N PHE A 199 7.65 14.03 14.49
CA PHE A 199 8.13 15.40 14.73
C PHE A 199 7.17 16.18 15.65
N SER A 200 5.85 16.04 15.47
CA SER A 200 4.84 16.67 16.34
C SER A 200 4.95 16.19 17.79
N GLU A 201 5.16 14.89 18.03
CA GLU A 201 5.38 14.32 19.37
C GLU A 201 6.68 14.81 20.01
N SER A 202 7.72 15.07 19.21
CA SER A 202 8.99 15.59 19.74
C SER A 202 8.90 17.04 20.19
N THR A 203 8.05 17.84 19.53
CA THR A 203 7.85 19.27 19.79
C THR A 203 6.95 19.49 21.00
N SER A 204 5.85 18.74 21.10
CA SER A 204 4.93 18.77 22.26
C SER A 204 5.60 18.30 23.56
N ARG A 205 6.55 17.36 23.48
CA ARG A 205 7.40 16.98 24.63
C ARG A 205 8.49 17.98 24.97
N GLN A 206 8.83 18.93 24.11
CA GLN A 206 9.74 20.02 24.50
C GLN A 206 8.98 21.13 25.23
N GLN A 207 7.71 21.35 24.87
CA GLN A 207 6.83 22.32 25.52
C GLN A 207 6.30 21.86 26.87
N ALA A 208 6.11 20.55 27.10
CA ALA A 208 5.65 20.01 28.39
C ALA A 208 6.72 19.97 29.50
N PHE A 209 7.97 20.34 29.19
CA PHE A 209 9.10 20.38 30.12
C PHE A 209 9.71 21.79 30.22
N GLN A 210 9.01 22.80 29.72
CA GLN A 210 9.20 24.22 30.06
C GLN A 210 8.06 24.66 30.96
#